data_AF-A0A2E2EBP5-F1
#
_entry.id   AF-A0A2E2EBP5-F1
#
_cell.length_a   1.000
_cell.length_b   1.000
_cell.length_c   1.000
_cell.angle_alpha   90.00
_cell.angle_beta   90.00
_cell.angle_gamma   90.00
#
_symmetry.space_group_name_H-M   'P 1'
#
loop_
_entity.id
_entity.type
_entity.pdbx_description
1 polymer ?
#
loop_
_entity_poly.entity_id
_entity_poly.type
_entity_poly.pdbx_seq_one_letter_code
_entity_poly.pdbx_strand_id
1 'polypeptide(L)'
;MSSAIFQVQSFLIVMLMIYGVYNRKIRFKHVKIMKTVIIWDLLLVAQIELTRSAVLKASKVVSNPAILNIHVSLAVSTVILYAFIFYTGNKLNKGDEKIRKWHKPLGFVTLTTRILTLITSNLI
;
A
#
# COMPACT_ATOMS: atom_id res chain seq x y z
N MET A 1 6.72 17.63 8.98
CA MET A 1 7.59 16.47 8.66
C MET A 1 8.20 16.68 7.27
N SER A 2 9.43 16.24 7.04
CA SER A 2 10.06 16.34 5.71
C SER A 2 9.44 15.35 4.73
N SER A 3 9.21 15.77 3.48
CA SER A 3 8.75 14.91 2.36
C SER A 3 9.61 13.64 2.23
N ALA A 4 10.92 13.76 2.49
CA ALA A 4 11.86 12.64 2.44
C ALA A 4 11.50 11.49 3.40
N ILE A 5 10.92 11.79 4.57
CA ILE A 5 10.55 10.76 5.55
C ILE A 5 9.41 9.90 4.99
N PHE A 6 8.41 10.50 4.36
CA PHE A 6 7.29 9.77 3.76
C PHE A 6 7.74 8.92 2.57
N GLN A 7 8.64 9.43 1.74
CA GLN A 7 9.23 8.70 0.62
C GLN A 7 10.03 7.48 1.08
N VAL A 8 10.88 7.64 2.10
CA VAL A 8 11.66 6.52 2.68
C VAL A 8 10.73 5.46 3.27
N GLN A 9 9.70 5.85 4.02
CA GLN A 9 8.72 4.89 4.55
C GLN A 9 8.01 4.13 3.43
N SER A 10 7.53 4.84 2.39
CA SER A 10 6.86 4.24 1.23
C SER A 10 7.76 3.22 0.51
N PHE A 11 9.05 3.55 0.35
CA PHE A 11 10.05 2.64 -0.21
C PHE A 11 10.25 1.39 0.65
N LEU A 12 10.43 1.56 1.97
CA LEU A 12 10.60 0.45 2.91
C LEU A 12 9.38 -0.48 2.93
N ILE A 13 8.17 0.07 2.85
CA ILE A 13 6.92 -0.69 2.76
C ILE A 13 6.91 -1.56 1.50
N VAL A 14 7.26 -1.00 0.34
CA VAL A 14 7.33 -1.77 -0.92
C VAL A 14 8.37 -2.88 -0.83
N MET A 15 9.56 -2.59 -0.29
CA MET A 15 10.60 -3.61 -0.09
C MET A 15 10.12 -4.75 0.83
N LEU A 16 9.47 -4.41 1.94
CA LEU A 16 8.93 -5.38 2.88
C LEU A 16 7.77 -6.18 2.25
N MET A 17 6.95 -5.56 1.40
CA MET A 17 5.89 -6.23 0.64
C MET A 17 6.47 -7.26 -0.33
N ILE A 18 7.50 -6.91 -1.10
CA ILE A 18 8.21 -7.82 -2.00
C ILE A 18 8.81 -8.98 -1.20
N TYR A 19 9.47 -8.70 -0.07
CA TYR A 19 10.00 -9.73 0.82
C TYR A 19 8.91 -10.64 1.39
N GLY A 20 7.75 -10.10 1.75
CA GLY A 20 6.58 -10.86 2.19
C GLY A 20 6.07 -11.82 1.10
N VAL A 21 6.01 -11.35 -0.15
CA VAL A 21 5.62 -12.16 -1.32
C VAL A 21 6.66 -13.24 -1.63
N TYR A 22 7.97 -12.95 -1.50
CA TYR A 22 9.04 -13.94 -1.66
C TYR A 22 8.87 -15.10 -0.66
N ASN A 23 8.54 -14.78 0.59
CA ASN A 23 8.31 -15.75 1.66
C ASN A 23 6.94 -16.47 1.59
N ARG A 24 6.17 -16.34 0.50
CA ARG A 24 4.81 -16.94 0.35
C ARG A 24 4.73 -18.44 0.58
N LYS A 25 5.84 -19.18 0.43
CA LYS A 25 5.90 -20.63 0.71
C LYS A 25 5.77 -20.93 2.21
N ILE A 26 6.31 -20.06 3.06
CA ILE A 26 6.24 -20.19 4.52
C ILE A 26 5.08 -19.33 5.03
N ARG A 27 3.89 -19.93 5.05
CA ARG A 27 2.61 -19.28 5.35
C ARG A 27 2.66 -18.38 6.58
N PHE A 28 3.19 -18.88 7.70
CA PHE A 28 3.27 -18.14 8.96
C PHE A 28 4.08 -16.84 8.81
N LYS A 29 5.27 -16.92 8.19
CA LYS A 29 6.12 -15.75 7.92
C LYS A 29 5.44 -14.77 6.97
N HIS A 30 4.89 -15.27 5.86
CA HIS A 30 4.17 -14.46 4.89
C HIS A 30 3.04 -13.64 5.53
N VAL A 31 2.15 -14.29 6.29
CA VAL A 31 1.01 -13.62 6.92
C VAL A 31 1.48 -12.55 7.93
N LYS A 32 2.49 -12.84 8.75
CA LYS A 32 3.02 -11.88 9.73
C LYS A 32 3.61 -10.64 9.04
N ILE A 33 4.41 -10.85 7.99
CA ILE A 33 5.01 -9.75 7.22
C ILE A 33 3.92 -8.92 6.53
N MET A 34 3.01 -9.57 5.79
CA MET A 34 1.98 -8.85 5.03
C MET A 34 1.01 -8.06 5.92
N LYS A 35 0.65 -8.57 7.09
CA LYS A 35 -0.14 -7.80 8.07
C LYS A 35 0.60 -6.54 8.51
N THR A 36 1.90 -6.66 8.78
CA THR A 36 2.76 -5.53 9.19
C THR A 36 2.83 -4.49 8.08
N VAL A 37 3.06 -4.92 6.83
CA VAL A 37 3.08 -4.07 5.63
C VAL A 37 1.77 -3.30 5.49
N ILE A 38 0.62 -3.99 5.53
CA ILE A 38 -0.70 -3.36 5.37
C ILE A 38 -0.94 -2.33 6.46
N ILE A 39 -0.70 -2.67 7.73
CA ILE A 39 -0.91 -1.75 8.85
C ILE A 39 -0.01 -0.52 8.71
N TRP A 40 1.28 -0.72 8.40
CA TRP A 40 2.21 0.40 8.24
C TRP A 40 1.84 1.28 7.06
N ASP A 41 1.43 0.71 5.93
CA ASP A 41 1.02 1.50 4.77
C ASP A 41 -0.26 2.31 5.04
N LEU A 42 -1.25 1.74 5.74
CA LEU A 42 -2.44 2.48 6.17
C LEU A 42 -2.09 3.64 7.11
N LEU A 43 -1.14 3.42 8.04
CA LEU A 43 -0.65 4.49 8.91
C LEU A 43 0.07 5.59 8.12
N LEU A 44 0.90 5.22 7.13
CA LEU A 44 1.58 6.18 6.27
C LEU A 44 0.58 7.05 5.49
N VAL A 45 -0.45 6.44 4.88
CA VAL A 45 -1.50 7.18 4.17
C VAL A 45 -2.23 8.13 5.11
N ALA A 46 -2.60 7.67 6.31
CA ALA A 46 -3.24 8.53 7.30
C ALA A 46 -2.34 9.69 7.74
N GLN A 47 -1.05 9.45 7.96
CA GLN A 47 -0.08 10.51 8.31
C GLN A 47 0.04 11.57 7.21
N ILE A 48 0.07 11.16 5.93
CA ILE A 48 0.13 12.07 4.79
C ILE A 48 -1.14 12.92 4.71
N GLU A 49 -2.33 12.31 4.83
CA GLU A 49 -3.60 13.02 4.71
C GLU A 49 -3.82 14.05 5.83
N LEU A 50 -3.45 13.70 7.07
CA LEU A 50 -3.48 14.62 8.20
C LEU A 50 -2.52 15.81 7.98
N THR A 51 -1.33 15.55 7.43
CA THR A 51 -0.36 16.61 7.13
C THR A 51 -0.83 17.50 5.98
N ARG A 52 -1.37 16.91 4.91
CA ARG A 52 -1.89 17.64 3.74
C ARG A 52 -3.05 18.56 4.11
N SER A 53 -3.96 18.07 4.95
CA SER A 53 -5.10 18.85 5.45
C SER A 53 -4.67 20.10 6.23
N ALA A 54 -3.57 20.03 6.98
CA ALA A 54 -3.00 21.17 7.68
C ALA A 54 -2.32 22.17 6.72
N VAL A 55 -1.57 21.67 5.73
CA VAL A 55 -0.85 22.52 4.75
C VAL A 55 -1.80 23.25 3.80
N LEU A 56 -2.84 22.59 3.29
CA LEU A 56 -3.83 23.20 2.39
C LEU A 56 -4.63 24.32 3.07
N LYS A 57 -4.87 24.22 4.38
CA LYS A 57 -5.48 25.29 5.17
C LYS A 57 -4.55 26.50 5.34
N ALA A 58 -3.24 26.32 5.19
CA ALA A 58 -2.22 27.35 5.41
C ALA A 58 -1.60 27.91 4.12
N SER A 59 -1.72 27.23 2.97
CA SER A 59 -1.01 27.62 1.74
C SER A 59 -1.63 27.07 0.43
N LYS A 60 -1.51 27.83 -0.66
CA LYS A 60 -1.77 27.36 -2.04
C LYS A 60 -0.48 26.80 -2.64
N VAL A 61 -0.27 25.49 -2.51
CA VAL A 61 0.87 24.82 -3.15
C VAL A 61 0.56 24.55 -4.63
N VAL A 62 1.49 24.91 -5.52
CA VAL A 62 1.43 24.60 -6.95
C VAL A 62 1.96 23.18 -7.17
N SER A 63 1.05 22.21 -7.21
CA SER A 63 1.33 20.83 -7.64
C SER A 63 0.76 20.59 -9.04
N ASN A 64 1.39 19.73 -9.85
CA ASN A 64 0.77 19.24 -11.10
C ASN A 64 -0.51 18.45 -10.75
N PRO A 65 -1.72 18.98 -11.01
CA PRO A 65 -2.96 18.39 -10.51
C PRO A 65 -3.24 17.01 -11.11
N ALA A 66 -2.78 16.76 -12.34
CA ALA A 66 -3.00 15.49 -13.03
C ALA A 66 -2.24 14.34 -12.35
N ILE A 67 -0.94 14.53 -12.09
CA ILE A 67 -0.10 13.50 -11.44
C ILE A 67 -0.60 13.25 -10.01
N LEU A 68 -0.97 14.32 -9.30
CA LEU A 68 -1.55 14.21 -7.96
C LEU A 68 -2.83 13.37 -7.94
N ASN A 69 -3.76 13.62 -8.87
CA ASN A 69 -4.99 12.85 -8.98
C ASN A 69 -4.72 11.37 -9.28
N ILE A 70 -3.78 11.08 -10.18
CA ILE A 70 -3.37 9.70 -10.50
C ILE A 70 -2.81 9.03 -9.24
N HIS A 71 -1.86 9.64 -8.55
CA HIS A 71 -1.28 9.09 -7.32
C HIS A 71 -2.34 8.81 -6.25
N VAL A 72 -3.23 9.77 -5.98
CA VAL A 72 -4.30 9.62 -5.00
C VAL A 72 -5.24 8.49 -5.40
N SER A 73 -5.61 8.38 -6.68
CA SER A 73 -6.46 7.28 -7.17
C SER A 73 -5.81 5.91 -6.98
N LEU A 74 -4.50 5.79 -7.22
CA LEU A 74 -3.72 4.57 -6.99
C LEU A 74 -3.64 4.23 -5.50
N ALA A 75 -3.35 5.23 -4.64
CA ALA A 75 -3.27 5.05 -3.20
C ALA A 75 -4.61 4.55 -2.61
N VAL A 76 -5.72 5.19 -2.99
CA VAL A 76 -7.07 4.76 -2.58
C VAL A 76 -7.38 3.36 -3.09
N SER A 77 -7.04 3.07 -4.36
CA SER A 77 -7.20 1.72 -4.93
C SER A 77 -6.41 0.67 -4.14
N THR A 78 -5.19 0.99 -3.71
CA THR A 78 -4.39 0.09 -2.88
C THR A 78 -5.03 -0.17 -1.51
N VAL A 79 -5.57 0.85 -0.85
CA VAL A 79 -6.31 0.69 0.43
C VAL A 79 -7.50 -0.26 0.25
N ILE A 80 -8.28 -0.09 -0.83
CA ILE A 80 -9.40 -0.97 -1.16
C ILE A 80 -8.91 -2.40 -1.42
N LEU A 81 -7.84 -2.56 -2.22
CA LEU A 81 -7.23 -3.86 -2.51
C LEU A 81 -6.73 -4.56 -1.24
N TYR A 82 -6.20 -3.82 -0.26
CA TYR A 82 -5.81 -4.39 1.03
C TYR A 82 -7.00 -4.99 1.78
N ALA A 83 -8.19 -4.41 1.72
CA ALA A 83 -9.38 -5.03 2.32
C ALA A 83 -9.67 -6.40 1.68
N PHE A 84 -9.62 -6.50 0.35
CA PHE A 84 -9.82 -7.75 -0.38
C PHE A 84 -8.72 -8.79 -0.10
N ILE A 85 -7.45 -8.36 -0.04
CA ILE A 85 -6.31 -9.23 0.29
C ILE A 85 -6.38 -9.73 1.72
N PHE A 86 -6.72 -8.86 2.66
CA PHE A 86 -6.87 -9.25 4.06
C PHE A 86 -8.01 -10.26 4.22
N TYR A 87 -9.15 -10.00 3.58
CA TYR A 87 -10.29 -10.93 3.60
C TYR A 87 -9.95 -12.29 3.00
N THR A 88 -9.42 -12.32 1.77
CA THR A 88 -9.05 -13.58 1.10
C THR A 88 -7.91 -14.30 1.80
N GLY A 89 -6.93 -13.57 2.34
CA GLY A 89 -5.83 -14.10 3.13
C GLY A 89 -6.30 -14.74 4.44
N ASN A 90 -7.29 -14.14 5.11
CA ASN A 90 -7.90 -14.73 6.31
C ASN A 90 -8.66 -16.01 6.01
N LYS A 91 -9.42 -16.05 4.90
CA LYS A 91 -10.08 -17.29 4.43
C LYS A 91 -9.08 -18.39 4.12
N LEU A 92 -8.01 -18.07 3.39
CA LEU A 92 -6.91 -19.00 3.20
C LEU A 92 -6.39 -19.49 4.54
N ASN A 93 -6.16 -18.59 5.50
CA ASN A 93 -5.57 -18.93 6.80
C ASN A 93 -6.43 -19.88 7.64
N LYS A 94 -7.74 -19.90 7.38
CA LYS A 94 -8.70 -20.86 7.95
C LYS A 94 -8.76 -22.19 7.20
N GLY A 95 -7.96 -22.37 6.14
CA GLY A 95 -7.88 -23.61 5.37
C GLY A 95 -8.73 -23.66 4.11
N ASP A 96 -9.44 -22.58 3.74
CA ASP A 96 -10.22 -22.54 2.50
C ASP A 96 -9.30 -22.36 1.27
N GLU A 97 -8.78 -23.46 0.75
CA GLU A 97 -7.86 -23.46 -0.40
C GLU A 97 -8.53 -23.03 -1.72
N LYS A 98 -9.87 -23.06 -1.82
CA LYS A 98 -10.60 -22.65 -3.04
C LYS A 98 -10.40 -21.17 -3.35
N ILE A 99 -10.16 -20.34 -2.34
CA ILE A 99 -9.94 -18.90 -2.51
C ILE A 99 -8.54 -18.58 -3.04
N ARG A 100 -7.59 -19.54 -3.05
CA ARG A 100 -6.20 -19.32 -3.49
C ARG A 100 -6.12 -18.79 -4.91
N LYS A 101 -6.99 -19.27 -5.80
CA LYS A 101 -7.08 -18.85 -7.21
C LYS A 101 -7.43 -17.37 -7.37
N TRP A 102 -8.13 -16.79 -6.40
CA TRP A 102 -8.47 -15.37 -6.36
C TRP A 102 -7.43 -14.54 -5.61
N HIS A 103 -6.91 -15.08 -4.50
CA HIS A 103 -5.92 -14.40 -3.67
C HIS A 103 -4.61 -14.10 -4.42
N LYS A 104 -4.10 -15.05 -5.21
CA LYS A 104 -2.84 -14.86 -5.95
C LYS A 104 -2.91 -13.70 -6.96
N PRO A 105 -3.86 -13.68 -7.92
CA PRO A 105 -4.00 -12.55 -8.85
C PRO A 105 -4.23 -11.22 -8.13
N LEU A 106 -5.13 -11.19 -7.13
CA LEU A 106 -5.35 -9.99 -6.33
C LEU A 106 -4.05 -9.50 -5.68
N GLY A 107 -3.20 -10.43 -5.19
CA GLY A 107 -1.93 -10.09 -4.55
C GLY A 107 -0.96 -9.44 -5.52
N PHE A 108 -0.90 -9.94 -6.76
CA PHE A 108 -0.12 -9.34 -7.83
C PHE A 108 -0.65 -7.95 -8.21
N VAL A 109 -1.96 -7.80 -8.40
CA VAL A 109 -2.57 -6.50 -8.69
C VAL A 109 -2.25 -5.49 -7.58
N THR A 110 -2.40 -5.90 -6.32
CA THR A 110 -2.10 -5.05 -5.15
C THR A 110 -0.64 -4.61 -5.12
N LEU A 111 0.30 -5.53 -5.36
CA LEU A 111 1.72 -5.21 -5.41
C LEU A 111 2.04 -4.24 -6.55
N THR A 112 1.53 -4.50 -7.75
CA THR A 112 1.74 -3.63 -8.91
C THR A 112 1.18 -2.23 -8.65
N THR A 113 -0.06 -2.11 -8.17
CA THR A 113 -0.65 -0.82 -7.82
C THR A 113 0.17 -0.10 -6.75
N ARG A 114 0.68 -0.82 -5.74
CA ARG A 114 1.52 -0.20 -4.70
C ARG A 114 2.86 0.31 -5.23
N ILE A 115 3.49 -0.43 -6.15
CA ILE A 115 4.72 0.02 -6.84
C ILE A 115 4.43 1.26 -7.69
N LEU A 116 3.34 1.26 -8.47
CA LEU A 116 2.93 2.44 -9.25
C LEU A 116 2.64 3.65 -8.35
N THR A 117 2.06 3.42 -7.17
CA THR A 117 1.83 4.46 -6.16
C THR A 117 3.15 5.06 -5.68
N LEU A 118 4.18 4.23 -5.43
CA LEU A 118 5.52 4.71 -5.08
C LEU A 118 6.15 5.52 -6.22
N ILE A 119 6.08 5.03 -7.46
CA ILE A 119 6.64 5.74 -8.61
C ILE A 119 5.99 7.12 -8.77
N THR A 120 4.66 7.18 -8.79
CA THR A 120 3.91 8.44 -8.92
C THR A 120 4.14 9.38 -7.74
N SER A 121 4.38 8.86 -6.53
CA SER A 121 4.74 9.67 -5.36
C SER A 121 6.07 10.41 -5.51
N ASN A 122 7.00 9.94 -6.36
CA ASN A 122 8.28 10.60 -6.62
C ASN A 122 8.20 11.64 -7.75
N LEU A 123 7.04 11.72 -8.43
CA LEU A 123 6.79 12.68 -9.51
C LEU A 123 5.96 13.89 -9.05
N ILE A 124 5.58 13.92 -7.76
CA ILE A 124 4.80 14.97 -7.10
C ILE A 124 5.71 15.67 -6.10
#